data_AF-A0A359B0P9-F1
#
_entry.id   AF-A0A359B0P9-F1
#
_cell.length_a   1.000
_cell.length_b   1.000
_cell.length_c   1.000
_cell.angle_alpha   90.00
_cell.angle_beta   90.00
_cell.angle_gamma   90.00
#
_symmetry.space_group_name_H-M   'P 1'
#
loop_
_entity.id
_entity.type
_entity.pdbx_description
1 polymer ?
#
loop_
_entity_poly.entity_id
_entity_poly.type
_entity_poly.pdbx_seq_one_letter_code
_entity_poly.pdbx_strand_id
1 'polypeptide(L)'
;MPSSHLQWKFSDDGWVLKKEFDKNEYEKFFAIGTWHVPGYAFTDSVETDEKSYENNASLFKKKTDPFNMVFMTPGFQKDYMTDKIHIINPFSPILHHYLDSIPELPKGKDKDYYRVQYLKKVVNTADFDQYLDTEIKKVLQNLPNERYLFSHIDEIALGGVSRWAIPPSVGAKFNQKVKENDKDALIFVDLLGHCRGTTYFFEQSYLRNHDALPEEPPYELLSESARKCEIPLLGFFKSYNDMPVYQFDNGKYDYADYGFETLKSNWYENAKLIAQDYKGCGDVFGINAFWDFSNYPVLSGITVDALRAGLGADTPIWIYFDGNGYARPAGVSPEMYVELVKCQIYTAVIHGATGILFWNDWSKKPEVFDTLLPMLKELNKNLSVIELKTVDKKIDNNLHILIKQDEKGQKYIIATNTSKTDELQLIIPTIQKKELAPLEVFISSFQ
;
A
#
# COMPACT_ATOMS: atom_id res chain seq x y z
N MET A 1 -9.58 16.54 29.33
CA MET A 1 -10.81 16.55 28.51
C MET A 1 -10.73 15.34 27.57
N PRO A 2 -11.84 14.65 27.27
CA PRO A 2 -11.86 13.62 26.24
C PRO A 2 -11.36 14.21 24.91
N SER A 3 -10.57 13.45 24.15
CA SER A 3 -10.16 13.82 22.79
C SER A 3 -11.37 13.73 21.87
N SER A 4 -11.55 14.72 20.98
CA SER A 4 -12.53 14.66 19.88
C SER A 4 -12.01 13.88 18.67
N HIS A 5 -10.79 13.33 18.75
CA HIS A 5 -10.11 12.63 17.65
C HIS A 5 -9.54 11.28 18.10
N LEU A 6 -9.46 10.33 17.16
CA LEU A 6 -8.82 9.04 17.39
C LEU A 6 -7.36 9.29 17.75
N GLN A 7 -6.87 8.56 18.76
CA GLN A 7 -5.48 8.65 19.15
C GLN A 7 -4.73 7.40 18.74
N TRP A 8 -3.52 7.59 18.25
CA TRP A 8 -2.68 6.54 17.72
C TRP A 8 -1.38 6.46 18.51
N LYS A 9 -0.91 5.24 18.73
CA LYS A 9 0.44 4.92 19.19
C LYS A 9 0.99 3.76 18.39
N PHE A 10 2.28 3.54 18.51
CA PHE A 10 2.95 2.39 17.89
C PHE A 10 3.54 1.54 19.00
N SER A 11 3.43 0.22 18.83
CA SER A 11 4.13 -0.74 19.69
C SER A 11 5.48 -1.10 19.10
N ASP A 12 6.38 -1.59 19.94
CA ASP A 12 7.71 -2.04 19.52
C ASP A 12 7.68 -3.23 18.54
N ASP A 13 6.54 -3.95 18.46
CA ASP A 13 6.29 -5.04 17.51
C ASP A 13 5.55 -4.59 16.23
N GLY A 14 5.50 -3.27 15.96
CA GLY A 14 5.03 -2.72 14.70
C GLY A 14 3.51 -2.68 14.53
N TRP A 15 2.76 -2.67 15.62
CA TRP A 15 1.31 -2.47 15.58
C TRP A 15 0.93 -1.00 15.72
N VAL A 16 -0.09 -0.59 14.98
CA VAL A 16 -0.87 0.59 15.35
C VAL A 16 -1.72 0.21 16.56
N LEU A 17 -1.64 1.03 17.61
CA LEU A 17 -2.51 0.99 18.76
C LEU A 17 -3.50 2.14 18.66
N LYS A 18 -4.80 1.82 18.65
CA LYS A 18 -5.88 2.80 18.53
C LYS A 18 -6.55 2.98 19.88
N LYS A 19 -6.87 4.22 20.23
CA LYS A 19 -7.76 4.56 21.35
C LYS A 19 -9.00 5.29 20.84
N GLU A 20 -10.16 4.73 21.15
CA GLU A 20 -11.47 5.32 20.88
C GLU A 20 -11.75 6.49 21.83
N PHE A 21 -12.67 7.39 21.43
CA PHE A 21 -12.94 8.65 22.15
C PHE A 21 -13.43 8.46 23.59
N ASP A 22 -14.17 7.37 23.83
CA ASP A 22 -14.83 7.02 25.08
C ASP A 22 -14.06 5.95 25.89
N LYS A 23 -13.01 5.37 25.31
CA LYS A 23 -12.17 4.38 25.96
C LYS A 23 -10.98 5.03 26.65
N ASN A 24 -10.47 4.39 27.70
CA ASN A 24 -9.25 4.82 28.38
C ASN A 24 -7.98 4.09 27.90
N GLU A 25 -8.15 2.96 27.23
CA GLU A 25 -7.09 2.03 26.87
C GLU A 25 -6.82 2.04 25.36
N TYR A 26 -5.57 1.71 25.01
CA TYR A 26 -5.13 1.52 23.64
C TYR A 26 -5.24 0.05 23.27
N GLU A 27 -5.87 -0.26 22.14
CA GLU A 27 -6.06 -1.62 21.63
C GLU A 27 -5.28 -1.80 20.31
N LYS A 28 -4.80 -3.02 20.04
CA LYS A 28 -4.20 -3.32 18.73
C LYS A 28 -5.23 -3.06 17.62
N PHE A 29 -4.78 -2.42 16.55
CA PHE A 29 -5.61 -2.12 15.39
C PHE A 29 -5.08 -2.85 14.17
N PHE A 30 -5.80 -3.88 13.72
CA PHE A 30 -5.58 -4.47 12.42
C PHE A 30 -6.36 -3.72 11.35
N ALA A 31 -5.66 -3.09 10.41
CA ALA A 31 -6.30 -2.33 9.34
C ALA A 31 -6.94 -3.25 8.28
N ILE A 32 -8.20 -3.00 7.93
CA ILE A 32 -8.88 -3.64 6.78
C ILE A 32 -9.60 -2.55 6.01
N GLY A 33 -8.93 -2.05 4.96
CA GLY A 33 -9.40 -0.90 4.18
C GLY A 33 -9.78 -1.25 2.74
N THR A 34 -10.62 -0.41 2.14
CA THR A 34 -10.94 -0.50 0.70
C THR A 34 -10.94 0.87 0.05
N TRP A 35 -10.33 0.96 -1.15
CA TRP A 35 -10.26 2.19 -1.95
C TRP A 35 -11.62 2.57 -2.55
N HIS A 36 -12.30 1.62 -3.20
CA HIS A 36 -13.68 1.78 -3.66
C HIS A 36 -14.55 0.61 -3.22
N VAL A 37 -15.86 0.74 -3.40
CA VAL A 37 -16.86 -0.27 -3.02
C VAL A 37 -17.66 -0.66 -4.28
N PRO A 38 -17.22 -1.66 -5.05
CA PRO A 38 -17.90 -2.07 -6.27
C PRO A 38 -19.40 -2.32 -6.06
N GLY A 39 -20.22 -1.61 -6.84
CA GLY A 39 -21.68 -1.63 -6.73
C GLY A 39 -22.27 -0.55 -5.81
N TYR A 40 -21.45 0.28 -5.17
CA TYR A 40 -21.88 1.46 -4.42
C TYR A 40 -21.19 2.71 -4.97
N ALA A 41 -21.96 3.73 -5.35
CA ALA A 41 -21.43 4.98 -5.89
C ALA A 41 -21.36 6.03 -4.78
N PHE A 42 -20.15 6.54 -4.53
CA PHE A 42 -19.97 7.69 -3.65
C PHE A 42 -20.40 8.96 -4.38
N THR A 43 -21.26 9.78 -3.74
CA THR A 43 -21.75 11.03 -4.31
C THR A 43 -21.84 12.13 -3.24
N ASP A 44 -21.66 13.38 -3.66
CA ASP A 44 -21.87 14.58 -2.84
C ASP A 44 -23.35 15.00 -2.76
N SER A 45 -24.21 14.38 -3.57
CA SER A 45 -25.62 14.73 -3.67
C SER A 45 -26.38 14.42 -2.37
N VAL A 46 -27.23 15.35 -1.92
CA VAL A 46 -28.08 15.14 -0.75
C VAL A 46 -29.19 14.15 -1.12
N GLU A 47 -29.31 13.07 -0.35
CA GLU A 47 -30.37 12.08 -0.52
C GLU A 47 -31.65 12.64 0.12
N THR A 48 -32.52 13.26 -0.69
CA THR A 48 -33.78 13.86 -0.20
C THR A 48 -34.94 12.88 -0.10
N ASP A 49 -34.79 11.68 -0.65
CA ASP A 49 -35.78 10.58 -0.59
C ASP A 49 -35.37 9.57 0.47
N GLU A 50 -36.21 9.40 1.50
CA GLU A 50 -35.96 8.51 2.65
C GLU A 50 -35.73 7.07 2.19
N LYS A 51 -36.49 6.59 1.20
CA LYS A 51 -36.33 5.24 0.66
C LYS A 51 -34.98 5.06 -0.05
N SER A 52 -34.55 6.04 -0.83
CA SER A 52 -33.21 6.04 -1.46
C SER A 52 -32.11 6.03 -0.41
N TYR A 53 -32.24 6.86 0.64
CA TYR A 53 -31.31 6.89 1.75
C TYR A 53 -31.19 5.52 2.43
N GLU A 54 -32.31 4.90 2.80
CA GLU A 54 -32.33 3.58 3.45
C GLU A 54 -31.69 2.49 2.56
N ASN A 55 -31.99 2.48 1.27
CA ASN A 55 -31.42 1.52 0.32
C ASN A 55 -29.90 1.69 0.18
N ASN A 56 -29.42 2.92 0.04
CA ASN A 56 -28.00 3.20 -0.09
C ASN A 56 -27.24 2.91 1.22
N ALA A 57 -27.82 3.28 2.37
CA ALA A 57 -27.26 2.96 3.68
C ALA A 57 -27.14 1.44 3.89
N SER A 58 -28.19 0.69 3.54
CA SER A 58 -28.20 -0.77 3.64
C SER A 58 -27.17 -1.42 2.71
N LEU A 59 -27.08 -0.94 1.46
CA LEU A 59 -26.11 -1.42 0.48
C LEU A 59 -24.67 -1.15 0.92
N PHE A 60 -24.37 0.08 1.36
CA PHE A 60 -23.06 0.45 1.90
C PHE A 60 -22.69 -0.46 3.06
N LYS A 61 -23.53 -0.52 4.10
CA LYS A 61 -23.28 -1.35 5.29
C LYS A 61 -23.03 -2.80 4.92
N LYS A 62 -23.83 -3.37 4.02
CA LYS A 62 -23.66 -4.76 3.57
C LYS A 62 -22.31 -4.98 2.87
N LYS A 63 -21.91 -4.07 1.98
CA LYS A 63 -20.67 -4.18 1.18
C LYS A 63 -19.42 -3.84 1.99
N THR A 64 -19.53 -2.98 3.01
CA THR A 64 -18.40 -2.53 3.84
C THR A 64 -18.33 -3.19 5.21
N ASP A 65 -19.26 -4.09 5.54
CA ASP A 65 -19.32 -4.85 6.80
C ASP A 65 -17.97 -5.40 7.27
N PRO A 66 -17.17 -6.10 6.42
CA PRO A 66 -15.89 -6.66 6.86
C PRO A 66 -14.72 -5.65 6.87
N PHE A 67 -14.94 -4.41 6.44
CA PHE A 67 -13.93 -3.36 6.41
C PHE A 67 -14.11 -2.41 7.60
N ASN A 68 -13.01 -2.00 8.21
CA ASN A 68 -13.00 -0.97 9.26
C ASN A 68 -12.56 0.41 8.73
N MET A 69 -12.05 0.45 7.50
CA MET A 69 -11.64 1.67 6.82
C MET A 69 -12.19 1.74 5.38
N VAL A 70 -12.50 2.95 4.92
CA VAL A 70 -12.88 3.22 3.53
C VAL A 70 -12.18 4.48 3.05
N PHE A 71 -11.68 4.50 1.83
CA PHE A 71 -11.23 5.75 1.23
C PHE A 71 -12.44 6.66 0.98
N MET A 72 -12.29 7.93 1.34
CA MET A 72 -13.36 8.91 1.26
C MET A 72 -12.86 10.21 0.65
N THR A 73 -13.58 10.69 -0.36
CA THR A 73 -13.41 12.06 -0.85
C THR A 73 -14.12 13.01 0.11
N PRO A 74 -13.44 14.04 0.63
CA PRO A 74 -14.09 15.09 1.43
C PRO A 74 -15.32 15.66 0.71
N GLY A 75 -16.47 15.69 1.39
CA GLY A 75 -17.77 16.12 0.87
C GLY A 75 -18.71 14.98 0.43
N PHE A 76 -18.21 13.75 0.27
CA PHE A 76 -19.02 12.62 -0.21
C PHE A 76 -19.58 11.75 0.93
N GLN A 77 -19.23 12.08 2.18
CA GLN A 77 -19.69 11.37 3.36
C GLN A 77 -21.20 11.45 3.56
N LYS A 78 -21.75 10.40 4.17
CA LYS A 78 -23.12 10.31 4.65
C LYS A 78 -23.13 9.87 6.12
N ASP A 79 -24.17 10.21 6.86
CA ASP A 79 -24.27 9.89 8.30
C ASP A 79 -24.12 8.39 8.59
N TYR A 80 -24.61 7.53 7.71
CA TYR A 80 -24.50 6.08 7.84
C TYR A 80 -23.11 5.48 7.60
N MET A 81 -22.11 6.31 7.24
CA MET A 81 -20.72 5.89 7.01
C MET A 81 -19.79 6.21 8.19
N THR A 82 -20.33 6.83 9.25
CA THR A 82 -19.56 7.36 10.38
C THR A 82 -18.96 6.29 11.28
N ASP A 83 -19.38 5.02 11.14
CA ASP A 83 -18.79 3.88 11.85
C ASP A 83 -17.42 3.47 11.26
N LYS A 84 -17.11 3.90 10.03
CA LYS A 84 -15.85 3.60 9.36
C LYS A 84 -14.82 4.70 9.60
N ILE A 85 -13.55 4.29 9.68
CA ILE A 85 -12.44 5.24 9.59
C ILE A 85 -12.27 5.64 8.12
N HIS A 86 -12.24 6.94 7.85
CA HIS A 86 -12.13 7.48 6.49
C HIS A 86 -10.67 7.75 6.14
N ILE A 87 -10.19 7.12 5.07
CA ILE A 87 -8.85 7.35 4.54
C ILE A 87 -8.92 8.48 3.52
N ILE A 88 -8.25 9.60 3.81
CA ILE A 88 -8.27 10.81 2.98
C ILE A 88 -6.99 10.86 2.16
N ASN A 89 -7.07 10.93 0.83
CA ASN A 89 -5.90 11.06 -0.05
C ASN A 89 -5.91 12.38 -0.85
N PRO A 90 -5.56 13.51 -0.23
CA PRO A 90 -5.64 14.81 -0.90
C PRO A 90 -4.33 15.20 -1.61
N PHE A 91 -3.21 14.53 -1.32
CA PHE A 91 -1.88 15.09 -1.61
C PHE A 91 -1.45 14.97 -3.06
N SER A 92 -1.85 13.91 -3.76
CA SER A 92 -1.59 13.78 -5.21
C SER A 92 -2.23 14.94 -6.01
N PRO A 93 -3.53 15.26 -5.83
CA PRO A 93 -4.14 16.46 -6.43
C PRO A 93 -3.48 17.78 -6.02
N ILE A 94 -3.15 17.96 -4.73
CA ILE A 94 -2.50 19.18 -4.23
C ILE A 94 -1.15 19.39 -4.94
N LEU A 95 -0.30 18.36 -5.01
CA LEU A 95 1.00 18.47 -5.66
C LEU A 95 0.86 18.78 -7.16
N HIS A 96 -0.08 18.13 -7.84
CA HIS A 96 -0.36 18.41 -9.25
C HIS A 96 -0.80 19.85 -9.49
N HIS A 97 -1.75 20.34 -8.68
CA HIS A 97 -2.25 21.70 -8.83
C HIS A 97 -1.14 22.73 -8.63
N TYR A 98 -0.25 22.51 -7.65
CA TYR A 98 0.92 23.35 -7.46
C TYR A 98 1.80 23.39 -8.72
N LEU A 99 2.20 22.21 -9.22
CA LEU A 99 3.08 22.09 -10.37
C LEU A 99 2.45 22.61 -11.67
N ASP A 100 1.15 22.44 -11.85
CA ASP A 100 0.42 22.93 -13.02
C ASP A 100 0.28 24.47 -13.02
N SER A 101 0.41 25.11 -11.85
CA SER A 101 0.35 26.57 -11.73
C SER A 101 1.67 27.28 -12.08
N ILE A 102 2.78 26.54 -12.24
CA ILE A 102 4.10 27.09 -12.58
C ILE A 102 4.23 27.19 -14.12
N PRO A 103 4.21 28.41 -14.71
CA PRO A 103 4.14 28.58 -16.16
C PRO A 103 5.37 28.06 -16.91
N GLU A 104 6.55 28.07 -16.27
CA GLU A 104 7.82 27.70 -16.86
C GLU A 104 8.02 26.18 -16.96
N LEU A 105 7.20 25.39 -16.28
CA LEU A 105 7.35 23.93 -16.30
C LEU A 105 6.87 23.34 -17.63
N PRO A 106 7.71 22.49 -18.27
CA PRO A 106 7.32 21.79 -19.50
C PRO A 106 6.05 20.96 -19.32
N LYS A 107 5.24 20.87 -20.39
CA LYS A 107 3.99 20.08 -20.44
C LYS A 107 4.08 18.85 -21.35
N GLY A 108 5.27 18.62 -21.94
CA GLY A 108 5.52 17.52 -22.88
C GLY A 108 5.73 16.17 -22.22
N LYS A 109 6.23 15.20 -23.00
CA LYS A 109 6.48 13.81 -22.54
C LYS A 109 7.48 13.72 -21.37
N ASP A 110 8.33 14.74 -21.24
CA ASP A 110 9.43 14.77 -20.28
C ASP A 110 9.08 15.60 -19.04
N LYS A 111 7.85 16.13 -18.95
CA LYS A 111 7.40 17.04 -17.89
C LYS A 111 7.73 16.53 -16.48
N ASP A 112 7.69 15.22 -16.28
CA ASP A 112 7.86 14.58 -14.98
C ASP A 112 9.29 14.73 -14.45
N TYR A 113 10.29 14.65 -15.34
CA TYR A 113 11.69 14.93 -14.99
C TYR A 113 11.86 16.36 -14.48
N TYR A 114 11.41 17.34 -15.26
CA TYR A 114 11.55 18.76 -14.91
C TYR A 114 10.75 19.13 -13.65
N ARG A 115 9.54 18.57 -13.49
CA ARG A 115 8.72 18.74 -12.28
C ARG A 115 9.48 18.27 -11.04
N VAL A 116 10.12 17.10 -11.09
CA VAL A 116 10.92 16.60 -9.97
C VAL A 116 12.14 17.47 -9.71
N GLN A 117 12.88 17.91 -10.75
CA GLN A 117 14.01 18.83 -10.55
C GLN A 117 13.57 20.17 -9.94
N TYR A 118 12.39 20.67 -10.32
CA TYR A 118 11.81 21.86 -9.72
C TYR A 118 11.46 21.64 -8.25
N LEU A 119 10.80 20.53 -7.90
CA LEU A 119 10.46 20.19 -6.52
C LEU A 119 11.69 20.16 -5.60
N LYS A 120 12.82 19.60 -6.07
CA LYS A 120 14.08 19.60 -5.31
C LYS A 120 14.57 21.01 -4.96
N LYS A 121 14.30 22.00 -5.81
CA LYS A 121 14.70 23.40 -5.60
C LYS A 121 13.74 24.12 -4.64
N VAL A 122 12.44 23.80 -4.68
CA VAL A 122 11.41 24.56 -3.96
C VAL A 122 10.95 23.94 -2.65
N VAL A 123 11.28 22.68 -2.37
CA VAL A 123 10.76 21.94 -1.20
C VAL A 123 11.00 22.63 0.15
N ASN A 124 12.04 23.46 0.27
CA ASN A 124 12.39 24.20 1.48
C ASN A 124 12.12 25.71 1.38
N THR A 125 11.31 26.15 0.42
CA THR A 125 10.96 27.56 0.25
C THR A 125 9.72 27.93 1.07
N ALA A 126 9.64 29.20 1.49
CA ALA A 126 8.49 29.71 2.23
C ALA A 126 7.18 29.65 1.40
N ASP A 127 7.27 29.86 0.09
CA ASP A 127 6.10 29.83 -0.81
C ASP A 127 5.48 28.42 -0.88
N PHE A 128 6.32 27.39 -0.99
CA PHE A 128 5.84 26.01 -0.99
C PHE A 128 5.25 25.61 0.37
N ASP A 129 5.91 26.00 1.47
CA ASP A 129 5.39 25.80 2.82
C ASP A 129 4.02 26.45 3.00
N GLN A 130 3.86 27.72 2.59
CA GLN A 130 2.61 28.46 2.68
C GLN A 130 1.50 27.83 1.81
N TYR A 131 1.85 27.36 0.62
CA TYR A 131 0.92 26.66 -0.25
C TYR A 131 0.39 25.39 0.42
N LEU A 132 1.28 24.53 0.93
CA LEU A 132 0.88 23.29 1.61
C LEU A 132 0.05 23.58 2.86
N ASP A 133 0.45 24.54 3.69
CA ASP A 133 -0.32 24.94 4.88
C ASP A 133 -1.73 25.41 4.52
N THR A 134 -1.88 26.14 3.41
CA THR A 134 -3.18 26.60 2.93
C THR A 134 -4.07 25.44 2.49
N GLU A 135 -3.54 24.51 1.69
CA GLU A 135 -4.31 23.37 1.19
C GLU A 135 -4.65 22.37 2.30
N ILE A 136 -3.73 22.09 3.22
CA ILE A 136 -3.98 21.19 4.35
C ILE A 136 -5.07 21.76 5.25
N LYS A 137 -5.07 23.07 5.55
CA LYS A 137 -6.15 23.71 6.31
C LYS A 137 -7.50 23.58 5.63
N LYS A 138 -7.56 23.70 4.30
CA LYS A 138 -8.81 23.48 3.53
C LYS A 138 -9.30 22.05 3.65
N VAL A 139 -8.40 21.06 3.61
CA VAL A 139 -8.76 19.65 3.82
C VAL A 139 -9.31 19.45 5.22
N LEU A 140 -8.63 19.96 6.25
CA LEU A 140 -9.04 19.84 7.66
C LEU A 140 -10.41 20.48 7.93
N GLN A 141 -10.73 21.59 7.27
CA GLN A 141 -12.05 22.24 7.37
C GLN A 141 -13.20 21.43 6.75
N ASN A 142 -12.89 20.48 5.87
CA ASN A 142 -13.86 19.69 5.11
C ASN A 142 -13.78 18.18 5.43
N LEU A 143 -13.19 17.82 6.56
CA LEU A 143 -13.06 16.42 6.97
C LEU A 143 -14.44 15.75 7.06
N PRO A 144 -14.52 14.48 6.64
CA PRO A 144 -15.82 13.81 6.55
C PRO A 144 -16.41 13.40 7.90
N ASN A 145 -15.56 13.19 8.91
CA ASN A 145 -15.94 12.90 10.29
C ASN A 145 -14.71 13.06 11.21
N GLU A 146 -14.85 12.69 12.49
CA GLU A 146 -13.77 12.70 13.49
C GLU A 146 -12.89 11.43 13.47
N ARG A 147 -13.22 10.44 12.62
CA ARG A 147 -12.54 9.15 12.48
C ARG A 147 -11.82 9.08 11.13
N TYR A 148 -10.65 9.67 11.02
CA TYR A 148 -9.92 9.71 9.76
C TYR A 148 -8.43 9.41 9.93
N LEU A 149 -7.80 9.09 8.81
CA LEU A 149 -6.35 9.08 8.63
C LEU A 149 -6.03 9.58 7.22
N PHE A 150 -4.79 9.96 6.99
CA PHE A 150 -4.34 10.40 5.66
C PHE A 150 -3.64 9.27 4.92
N SER A 151 -3.90 9.15 3.62
CA SER A 151 -3.04 8.44 2.69
C SER A 151 -2.17 9.46 1.97
N HIS A 152 -0.88 9.12 1.82
CA HIS A 152 0.09 9.92 1.12
C HIS A 152 -0.17 9.92 -0.40
N ILE A 153 0.62 10.72 -1.14
CA ILE A 153 0.79 10.60 -2.60
C ILE A 153 0.98 9.12 -2.96
N ASP A 154 0.10 8.66 -3.84
CA ASP A 154 0.09 7.30 -4.39
C ASP A 154 1.44 6.93 -5.00
N GLU A 155 1.94 5.72 -4.75
CA GLU A 155 3.20 5.16 -5.28
C GLU A 155 4.38 6.16 -5.35
N ILE A 156 4.59 6.93 -4.28
CA ILE A 156 5.47 8.12 -4.30
C ILE A 156 6.88 7.86 -4.88
N ALA A 157 7.45 6.68 -4.63
CA ALA A 157 8.80 6.32 -5.07
C ALA A 157 8.87 5.78 -6.52
N LEU A 158 7.73 5.49 -7.16
CA LEU A 158 7.63 5.30 -8.61
C LEU A 158 7.27 6.58 -9.36
N GLY A 159 7.07 7.67 -8.61
CA GLY A 159 6.67 8.97 -9.12
C GLY A 159 5.19 9.25 -8.94
N GLY A 160 4.40 8.23 -8.59
CA GLY A 160 2.98 8.32 -8.30
C GLY A 160 2.17 8.92 -9.43
N VAL A 161 2.01 10.22 -9.30
CA VAL A 161 1.45 11.19 -10.25
C VAL A 161 2.34 11.50 -11.47
N SER A 162 3.50 10.85 -11.58
CA SER A 162 4.54 11.14 -12.55
C SER A 162 5.37 9.88 -12.85
N ARG A 163 6.10 9.89 -13.96
CA ARG A 163 7.00 8.79 -14.37
C ARG A 163 8.41 8.96 -13.80
N TRP A 164 8.55 9.72 -12.72
CA TRP A 164 9.83 10.00 -12.09
C TRP A 164 9.68 10.08 -10.57
N ALA A 165 10.53 9.39 -9.82
CA ALA A 165 10.40 9.28 -8.37
C ALA A 165 10.30 10.66 -7.71
N ILE A 166 9.26 10.88 -6.90
CA ILE A 166 9.13 12.12 -6.14
C ILE A 166 10.18 12.10 -5.01
N PRO A 167 10.97 13.17 -4.81
CA PRO A 167 12.04 13.15 -3.82
C PRO A 167 11.52 12.84 -2.40
N PRO A 168 12.24 12.03 -1.60
CA PRO A 168 11.83 11.72 -0.22
C PRO A 168 11.61 12.98 0.63
N SER A 169 12.38 14.03 0.39
CA SER A 169 12.23 15.33 1.07
C SER A 169 10.87 15.99 0.85
N VAL A 170 10.25 15.78 -0.31
CA VAL A 170 8.91 16.31 -0.61
C VAL A 170 7.87 15.55 0.20
N GLY A 171 7.93 14.22 0.23
CA GLY A 171 7.02 13.43 1.08
C GLY A 171 7.19 13.72 2.56
N ALA A 172 8.44 13.87 3.03
CA ALA A 172 8.72 14.27 4.40
C ALA A 172 8.16 15.67 4.73
N LYS A 173 8.19 16.60 3.76
CA LYS A 173 7.58 17.93 3.90
C LYS A 173 6.06 17.85 4.06
N PHE A 174 5.37 17.03 3.26
CA PHE A 174 3.93 16.80 3.42
C PHE A 174 3.63 16.24 4.82
N ASN A 175 4.34 15.22 5.27
CA ASN A 175 4.18 14.67 6.63
C ASN A 175 4.37 15.75 7.71
N GLN A 176 5.48 16.50 7.65
CA GLN A 176 5.75 17.61 8.57
C GLN A 176 4.58 18.60 8.62
N LYS A 177 4.12 19.06 7.45
CA LYS A 177 3.04 20.08 7.37
C LYS A 177 1.70 19.57 7.86
N VAL A 178 1.39 18.29 7.63
CA VAL A 178 0.20 17.67 8.21
C VAL A 178 0.30 17.66 9.73
N LYS A 179 1.42 17.18 10.31
CA LYS A 179 1.62 17.09 11.76
C LYS A 179 1.66 18.46 12.48
N GLU A 180 2.10 19.51 11.78
CA GLU A 180 2.03 20.89 12.28
C GLU A 180 0.58 21.39 12.43
N ASN A 181 -0.32 20.97 11.54
CA ASN A 181 -1.72 21.38 11.54
C ASN A 181 -2.65 20.38 12.26
N ASP A 182 -2.28 19.10 12.34
CA ASP A 182 -2.98 18.01 13.02
C ASP A 182 -1.96 17.04 13.65
N LYS A 183 -1.66 17.24 14.94
CA LYS A 183 -0.61 16.51 15.67
C LYS A 183 -0.92 15.02 15.85
N ASP A 184 -2.20 14.66 15.84
CA ASP A 184 -2.66 13.29 16.06
C ASP A 184 -2.94 12.57 14.73
N ALA A 185 -2.69 13.20 13.58
CA ALA A 185 -2.84 12.58 12.27
C ALA A 185 -2.06 11.25 12.17
N LEU A 186 -2.67 10.21 11.61
CA LEU A 186 -1.96 9.02 11.16
C LEU A 186 -1.79 9.09 9.63
N ILE A 187 -0.59 8.90 9.11
CA ILE A 187 -0.29 9.00 7.69
C ILE A 187 0.20 7.66 7.15
N PHE A 188 -0.59 7.06 6.27
CA PHE A 188 -0.25 5.87 5.51
C PHE A 188 0.44 6.26 4.19
N VAL A 189 1.54 5.59 3.84
CA VAL A 189 2.33 5.81 2.62
C VAL A 189 2.20 4.59 1.71
N ASP A 190 1.55 4.77 0.56
CA ASP A 190 1.68 3.83 -0.55
C ASP A 190 2.99 4.12 -1.29
N LEU A 191 3.97 3.27 -1.07
CA LEU A 191 5.36 3.56 -1.43
C LEU A 191 5.65 3.22 -2.89
N LEU A 192 5.14 2.09 -3.40
CA LEU A 192 5.51 1.51 -4.69
C LEU A 192 4.38 0.70 -5.33
N GLY A 193 4.21 0.85 -6.65
CA GLY A 193 3.50 -0.05 -7.59
C GLY A 193 4.12 -1.43 -7.78
N HIS A 194 5.43 -1.53 -7.52
CA HIS A 194 6.24 -2.74 -7.67
C HIS A 194 7.63 -2.49 -7.08
N CYS A 195 8.36 -3.56 -6.72
CA CYS A 195 9.75 -3.41 -6.23
C CYS A 195 10.80 -3.83 -7.26
N ARG A 196 10.49 -3.75 -8.57
CA ARG A 196 11.45 -4.08 -9.64
C ARG A 196 12.58 -3.06 -9.79
N GLY A 197 12.33 -1.80 -9.46
CA GLY A 197 13.27 -0.69 -9.54
C GLY A 197 12.55 0.62 -9.84
N THR A 198 13.25 1.75 -9.70
CA THR A 198 12.67 3.09 -9.88
C THR A 198 13.71 4.06 -10.45
N THR A 199 13.30 5.24 -10.89
CA THR A 199 14.24 6.31 -11.30
C THR A 199 15.05 6.86 -10.12
N TYR A 200 14.62 6.64 -8.88
CA TYR A 200 15.40 6.96 -7.68
C TYR A 200 16.80 6.33 -7.73
N PHE A 201 16.89 5.04 -8.05
CA PHE A 201 18.17 4.33 -8.11
C PHE A 201 19.06 4.84 -9.24
N PHE A 202 18.47 5.21 -10.38
CA PHE A 202 19.21 5.88 -11.44
C PHE A 202 19.81 7.21 -10.95
N GLU A 203 19.03 8.06 -10.29
CA GLU A 203 19.54 9.32 -9.76
C GLU A 203 20.65 9.11 -8.74
N GLN A 204 20.45 8.20 -7.78
CA GLN A 204 21.47 7.88 -6.77
C GLN A 204 22.76 7.38 -7.41
N SER A 205 22.66 6.51 -8.42
CA SER A 205 23.82 6.00 -9.16
C SER A 205 24.52 7.11 -9.97
N TYR A 206 23.75 7.96 -10.64
CA TYR A 206 24.28 9.08 -11.43
C TYR A 206 25.03 10.09 -10.56
N LEU A 207 24.46 10.46 -9.42
CA LEU A 207 25.02 11.46 -8.48
C LEU A 207 26.26 10.98 -7.72
N ARG A 208 26.62 9.69 -7.79
CA ARG A 208 27.92 9.21 -7.27
C ARG A 208 29.11 9.78 -8.05
N ASN A 209 28.88 10.13 -9.31
CA ASN A 209 29.93 10.57 -10.24
C ASN A 209 29.68 11.98 -10.80
N HIS A 210 28.59 12.64 -10.41
CA HIS A 210 28.19 13.96 -10.90
C HIS A 210 27.59 14.78 -9.74
N ASP A 211 27.85 16.08 -9.73
CA ASP A 211 27.38 16.96 -8.66
C ASP A 211 25.85 17.17 -8.69
N ALA A 212 25.25 17.12 -9.88
CA ALA A 212 23.83 17.32 -10.10
C ALA A 212 23.36 16.56 -11.35
N LEU A 213 22.05 16.34 -11.45
CA LEU A 213 21.42 15.89 -12.69
C LEU A 213 21.45 17.03 -13.74
N PRO A 214 21.53 16.70 -15.03
CA PRO A 214 21.53 17.70 -16.10
C PRO A 214 20.19 18.45 -16.20
N GLU A 215 20.18 19.61 -16.87
CA GLU A 215 18.95 20.39 -17.06
C GLU A 215 17.90 19.62 -17.89
N GLU A 216 18.37 18.89 -18.89
CA GLU A 216 17.58 18.00 -19.74
C GLU A 216 17.73 16.55 -19.27
N PRO A 217 16.73 15.66 -19.49
CA PRO A 217 16.91 14.25 -19.23
C PRO A 217 18.13 13.71 -20.01
N PRO A 218 19.04 12.94 -19.39
CA PRO A 218 20.28 12.48 -20.03
C PRO A 218 20.03 11.33 -21.01
N TYR A 219 19.29 11.64 -22.08
CA TYR A 219 18.82 10.67 -23.07
C TYR A 219 19.95 9.98 -23.83
N GLU A 220 21.14 10.57 -23.88
CA GLU A 220 22.35 9.96 -24.41
C GLU A 220 22.76 8.69 -23.67
N LEU A 221 22.31 8.51 -22.42
CA LEU A 221 22.54 7.28 -21.65
C LEU A 221 21.55 6.15 -21.99
N LEU A 222 20.49 6.44 -22.75
CA LEU A 222 19.49 5.45 -23.12
C LEU A 222 19.83 4.77 -24.45
N SER A 223 19.38 3.53 -24.60
CA SER A 223 19.45 2.82 -25.88
C SER A 223 18.64 3.54 -26.96
N GLU A 224 18.96 3.29 -28.23
CA GLU A 224 18.17 3.82 -29.34
C GLU A 224 16.70 3.36 -29.29
N SER A 225 16.45 2.12 -28.88
CA SER A 225 15.08 1.59 -28.74
C SER A 225 14.30 2.30 -27.63
N ALA A 226 14.93 2.55 -26.48
CA ALA A 226 14.32 3.30 -25.38
C ALA A 226 13.97 4.73 -25.79
N ARG A 227 14.86 5.43 -26.51
CA ARG A 227 14.60 6.78 -27.01
C ARG A 227 13.44 6.85 -28.02
N LYS A 228 13.21 5.78 -28.78
CA LYS A 228 12.09 5.67 -29.73
C LYS A 228 10.79 5.18 -29.08
N CYS A 229 10.82 4.81 -27.81
CA CYS A 229 9.64 4.41 -27.06
C CYS A 229 8.62 5.55 -26.98
N GLU A 230 7.34 5.22 -26.87
CA GLU A 230 6.30 6.22 -26.62
C GLU A 230 6.53 6.98 -25.29
N ILE A 231 7.20 6.31 -24.32
CA ILE A 231 7.63 6.83 -23.00
C ILE A 231 9.15 6.61 -22.80
N PRO A 232 10.01 7.52 -23.29
CA PRO A 232 11.46 7.36 -23.14
C PRO A 232 11.95 7.36 -21.68
N LEU A 233 11.27 8.08 -20.78
CA LEU A 233 11.65 8.16 -19.36
C LEU A 233 11.69 6.81 -18.65
N LEU A 234 10.95 5.80 -19.14
CA LEU A 234 11.01 4.44 -18.57
C LEU A 234 12.41 3.82 -18.68
N GLY A 235 13.24 4.28 -19.63
CA GLY A 235 14.62 3.80 -19.77
C GLY A 235 15.52 4.14 -18.58
N PHE A 236 15.11 5.06 -17.71
CA PHE A 236 15.83 5.41 -16.48
C PHE A 236 15.39 4.60 -15.26
N PHE A 237 14.37 3.75 -15.35
CA PHE A 237 14.00 2.89 -14.23
C PHE A 237 15.01 1.76 -14.11
N LYS A 238 15.68 1.72 -12.95
CA LYS A 238 16.69 0.70 -12.64
C LYS A 238 16.50 0.17 -11.22
N SER A 239 16.96 -1.05 -10.97
CA SER A 239 17.11 -1.58 -9.62
C SER A 239 18.35 -0.97 -8.93
N TYR A 240 18.51 -1.28 -7.63
CA TYR A 240 19.63 -0.83 -6.80
C TYR A 240 21.03 -1.19 -7.37
N ASN A 241 21.11 -2.23 -8.19
CA ASN A 241 22.33 -2.73 -8.86
C ASN A 241 22.36 -2.39 -10.35
N ASP A 242 21.70 -1.30 -10.75
CA ASP A 242 21.68 -0.75 -12.11
C ASP A 242 21.05 -1.65 -13.19
N MET A 243 20.39 -2.76 -12.82
CA MET A 243 19.66 -3.59 -13.79
C MET A 243 18.42 -2.83 -14.29
N PRO A 244 18.13 -2.85 -15.61
CA PRO A 244 16.99 -2.13 -16.17
C PRO A 244 15.66 -2.76 -15.71
N VAL A 245 14.65 -1.94 -15.44
CA VAL A 245 13.30 -2.45 -15.15
C VAL A 245 12.54 -2.82 -16.42
N TYR A 246 12.79 -2.06 -17.50
CA TYR A 246 12.08 -2.21 -18.77
C TYR A 246 13.02 -2.56 -19.91
N GLN A 247 12.48 -3.31 -20.87
CA GLN A 247 13.08 -3.56 -22.17
C GLN A 247 12.20 -2.92 -23.26
N PHE A 248 12.82 -2.57 -24.39
CA PHE A 248 12.17 -1.77 -25.44
C PHE A 248 12.32 -2.42 -26.80
N ASP A 249 11.20 -2.61 -27.49
CA ASP A 249 11.14 -3.12 -28.86
C ASP A 249 10.03 -2.40 -29.66
N ASN A 250 10.33 -2.02 -30.90
CA ASN A 250 9.38 -1.42 -31.84
C ASN A 250 8.52 -0.26 -31.27
N GLY A 251 9.12 0.60 -30.45
CA GLY A 251 8.45 1.75 -29.83
C GLY A 251 7.58 1.41 -28.61
N LYS A 252 7.55 0.14 -28.19
CA LYS A 252 6.86 -0.37 -27.01
C LYS A 252 7.85 -0.72 -25.90
N TYR A 253 7.31 -0.99 -24.72
CA TYR A 253 8.06 -1.44 -23.57
C TYR A 253 7.37 -2.64 -22.89
N ASP A 254 8.17 -3.48 -22.26
CA ASP A 254 7.74 -4.56 -21.38
C ASP A 254 8.67 -4.60 -20.16
N TYR A 255 8.29 -5.30 -19.09
CA TYR A 255 9.24 -5.59 -18.02
C TYR A 255 10.40 -6.43 -18.54
N ALA A 256 11.61 -6.09 -18.11
CA ALA A 256 12.77 -6.94 -18.33
C ALA A 256 12.54 -8.30 -17.66
N ASP A 257 12.85 -9.37 -18.39
CA ASP A 257 12.68 -10.74 -17.92
C ASP A 257 13.89 -11.18 -17.09
N TYR A 258 13.64 -11.46 -15.81
CA TYR A 258 14.63 -11.94 -14.87
C TYR A 258 14.13 -13.23 -14.24
N GLY A 259 15.04 -14.21 -14.11
CA GLY A 259 14.76 -15.42 -13.34
C GLY A 259 14.30 -15.09 -11.92
N PHE A 260 13.43 -15.93 -11.37
CA PHE A 260 12.71 -15.63 -10.13
C PHE A 260 13.63 -15.31 -8.94
N GLU A 261 14.77 -16.00 -8.79
CA GLU A 261 15.72 -15.70 -7.70
C GLU A 261 16.36 -14.32 -7.85
N THR A 262 16.65 -13.88 -9.08
CA THR A 262 17.14 -12.52 -9.34
C THR A 262 16.06 -11.49 -9.08
N LEU A 263 14.82 -11.75 -9.53
CA LEU A 263 13.67 -10.88 -9.23
C LEU A 263 13.49 -10.75 -7.72
N LYS A 264 13.50 -11.87 -6.99
CA LYS A 264 13.34 -11.92 -5.53
C LYS A 264 14.42 -11.14 -4.79
N SER A 265 15.69 -11.30 -5.17
CA SER A 265 16.79 -10.54 -4.57
C SER A 265 16.67 -9.04 -4.85
N ASN A 266 16.36 -8.66 -6.10
CA ASN A 266 16.17 -7.27 -6.47
C ASN A 266 14.95 -6.67 -5.76
N TRP A 267 13.85 -7.43 -5.67
CA TRP A 267 12.61 -7.04 -4.99
C TRP A 267 12.88 -6.64 -3.54
N TYR A 268 13.56 -7.51 -2.81
CA TYR A 268 13.89 -7.28 -1.40
C TYR A 268 14.78 -6.04 -1.22
N GLU A 269 15.90 -5.97 -1.93
CA GLU A 269 16.86 -4.87 -1.78
C GLU A 269 16.27 -3.53 -2.23
N ASN A 270 15.53 -3.51 -3.33
CA ASN A 270 14.86 -2.30 -3.80
C ASN A 270 13.85 -1.79 -2.76
N ALA A 271 12.97 -2.66 -2.26
CA ALA A 271 11.95 -2.27 -1.28
C ALA A 271 12.60 -1.77 0.02
N LYS A 272 13.63 -2.47 0.53
CA LYS A 272 14.36 -2.09 1.74
C LYS A 272 14.99 -0.71 1.64
N LEU A 273 15.76 -0.47 0.56
CA LEU A 273 16.48 0.79 0.37
C LEU A 273 15.52 1.97 0.17
N ILE A 274 14.48 1.79 -0.65
CA ILE A 274 13.45 2.83 -0.82
C ILE A 274 12.75 3.12 0.50
N ALA A 275 12.32 2.09 1.24
CA ALA A 275 11.62 2.30 2.51
C ALA A 275 12.50 3.01 3.54
N GLN A 276 13.80 2.69 3.59
CA GLN A 276 14.76 3.38 4.45
C GLN A 276 14.84 4.89 4.14
N ASP A 277 14.90 5.26 2.87
CA ASP A 277 15.09 6.65 2.46
C ASP A 277 13.77 7.46 2.53
N TYR A 278 12.62 6.80 2.39
CA TYR A 278 11.29 7.41 2.49
C TYR A 278 10.65 7.30 3.89
N LYS A 279 11.36 6.80 4.90
CA LYS A 279 10.83 6.62 6.26
C LYS A 279 10.22 7.90 6.87
N GLY A 280 10.69 9.08 6.46
CA GLY A 280 10.19 10.36 6.93
C GLY A 280 8.84 10.77 6.33
N CYS A 281 8.31 10.06 5.34
CA CYS A 281 7.10 10.44 4.60
C CYS A 281 5.79 10.08 5.30
N GLY A 282 5.81 9.27 6.36
CA GLY A 282 4.59 8.94 7.11
C GLY A 282 4.86 8.01 8.28
N ASP A 283 3.79 7.43 8.81
CA ASP A 283 3.81 6.61 10.03
C ASP A 283 3.61 5.12 9.73
N VAL A 284 2.90 4.80 8.63
CA VAL A 284 2.56 3.44 8.22
C VAL A 284 2.88 3.28 6.75
N PHE A 285 3.43 2.14 6.34
CA PHE A 285 3.92 1.95 4.97
C PHE A 285 3.32 0.73 4.30
N GLY A 286 3.11 0.84 2.99
CA GLY A 286 2.56 -0.21 2.14
C GLY A 286 3.08 -0.14 0.72
N ILE A 287 2.72 -1.15 -0.07
CA ILE A 287 2.89 -1.17 -1.52
C ILE A 287 1.68 -1.85 -2.16
N ASN A 288 1.47 -1.67 -3.46
CA ASN A 288 0.30 -2.12 -4.22
C ASN A 288 0.66 -2.97 -5.47
N ALA A 289 1.56 -3.95 -5.27
CA ALA A 289 2.16 -4.79 -6.32
C ALA A 289 1.32 -6.00 -6.81
N PHE A 290 0.11 -5.74 -7.30
CA PHE A 290 -0.89 -6.78 -7.61
C PHE A 290 -0.43 -7.87 -8.57
N TRP A 291 0.14 -7.49 -9.71
CA TRP A 291 0.59 -8.45 -10.74
C TRP A 291 1.72 -9.34 -10.25
N ASP A 292 2.69 -8.76 -9.55
CA ASP A 292 3.83 -9.50 -9.01
C ASP A 292 3.39 -10.48 -7.91
N PHE A 293 2.50 -10.06 -7.00
CA PHE A 293 1.93 -10.96 -5.99
C PHE A 293 1.06 -12.06 -6.61
N SER A 294 0.27 -11.72 -7.63
CA SER A 294 -0.53 -12.70 -8.38
C SER A 294 0.38 -13.73 -9.04
N ASN A 295 1.49 -13.31 -9.65
CA ASN A 295 2.46 -14.20 -10.30
C ASN A 295 3.28 -15.02 -9.28
N TYR A 296 3.70 -14.41 -8.18
CA TYR A 296 4.56 -15.00 -7.15
C TYR A 296 4.05 -14.65 -5.74
N PRO A 297 3.16 -15.45 -5.15
CA PRO A 297 2.50 -15.12 -3.87
C PRO A 297 3.48 -14.90 -2.71
N VAL A 298 4.62 -15.60 -2.72
CA VAL A 298 5.71 -15.44 -1.76
C VAL A 298 6.25 -13.99 -1.68
N LEU A 299 6.13 -13.20 -2.75
CA LEU A 299 6.56 -11.80 -2.76
C LEU A 299 5.78 -10.93 -1.76
N SER A 300 4.56 -11.29 -1.36
CA SER A 300 3.83 -10.54 -0.34
C SER A 300 4.53 -10.61 1.02
N GLY A 301 5.06 -11.78 1.40
CA GLY A 301 5.86 -11.95 2.62
C GLY A 301 7.24 -11.28 2.53
N ILE A 302 7.94 -11.47 1.41
CA ILE A 302 9.26 -10.86 1.15
C ILE A 302 9.19 -9.34 1.20
N THR A 303 8.11 -8.77 0.68
CA THR A 303 7.83 -7.32 0.76
C THR A 303 7.77 -6.85 2.20
N VAL A 304 7.01 -7.53 3.05
CA VAL A 304 6.88 -7.15 4.47
C VAL A 304 8.24 -7.23 5.16
N ASP A 305 9.02 -8.30 4.93
CA ASP A 305 10.37 -8.41 5.51
C ASP A 305 11.30 -7.28 5.02
N ALA A 306 11.19 -6.88 3.75
CA ALA A 306 12.01 -5.81 3.17
C ALA A 306 11.64 -4.43 3.73
N LEU A 307 10.34 -4.11 3.79
CA LEU A 307 9.84 -2.88 4.39
C LEU A 307 10.25 -2.80 5.87
N ARG A 308 10.09 -3.90 6.62
CA ARG A 308 10.50 -4.00 8.02
C ARG A 308 12.00 -3.74 8.20
N ALA A 309 12.83 -4.28 7.31
CA ALA A 309 14.28 -4.08 7.35
C ALA A 309 14.69 -2.63 7.03
N GLY A 310 13.95 -1.94 6.15
CA GLY A 310 14.23 -0.53 5.81
C GLY A 310 13.70 0.47 6.84
N LEU A 311 12.50 0.22 7.39
CA LEU A 311 11.79 1.16 8.26
C LEU A 311 12.13 0.99 9.74
N GLY A 312 12.42 -0.24 10.17
CA GLY A 312 12.59 -0.59 11.58
C GLY A 312 11.45 -1.46 12.12
N ALA A 313 11.69 -2.05 13.30
CA ALA A 313 10.78 -3.04 13.89
C ALA A 313 9.44 -2.45 14.35
N ASP A 314 9.41 -1.17 14.71
CA ASP A 314 8.29 -0.44 15.29
C ASP A 314 7.33 0.20 14.27
N THR A 315 7.71 0.23 12.98
CA THR A 315 6.89 0.87 11.94
C THR A 315 5.80 -0.08 11.42
N PRO A 316 4.50 0.25 11.51
CA PRO A 316 3.45 -0.61 10.98
C PRO A 316 3.48 -0.75 9.46
N ILE A 317 3.07 -1.93 8.96
CA ILE A 317 3.09 -2.26 7.54
C ILE A 317 1.71 -2.72 7.10
N TRP A 318 1.10 -2.00 6.16
CA TRP A 318 -0.22 -2.31 5.58
C TRP A 318 -0.08 -2.56 4.08
N ILE A 319 -0.39 -3.77 3.61
CA ILE A 319 -0.17 -4.15 2.20
C ILE A 319 -1.46 -4.05 1.40
N TYR A 320 -1.38 -3.50 0.17
CA TYR A 320 -2.50 -3.53 -0.76
C TYR A 320 -2.60 -4.87 -1.49
N PHE A 321 -3.84 -5.32 -1.67
CA PHE A 321 -4.20 -6.47 -2.48
C PHE A 321 -5.26 -6.08 -3.52
N ASP A 322 -5.34 -6.88 -4.57
CA ASP A 322 -6.31 -6.68 -5.65
C ASP A 322 -7.69 -7.17 -5.22
N GLY A 323 -8.61 -6.24 -4.99
CA GLY A 323 -10.00 -6.56 -4.63
C GLY A 323 -10.94 -6.74 -5.83
N ASN A 324 -10.46 -6.43 -7.04
CA ASN A 324 -11.29 -6.31 -8.25
C ASN A 324 -10.93 -7.34 -9.33
N GLY A 325 -9.83 -8.07 -9.14
CA GLY A 325 -9.34 -9.04 -10.11
C GLY A 325 -8.68 -8.40 -11.33
N TYR A 326 -8.05 -7.23 -11.13
CA TYR A 326 -7.20 -6.60 -12.13
C TYR A 326 -6.04 -7.51 -12.57
N ALA A 327 -5.39 -8.19 -11.62
CA ALA A 327 -4.31 -9.14 -11.88
C ALA A 327 -4.79 -10.59 -11.99
N ARG A 328 -6.12 -10.80 -12.13
CA ARG A 328 -6.70 -12.13 -12.32
C ARG A 328 -6.42 -12.63 -13.74
N PRO A 329 -5.75 -13.78 -13.90
CA PRO A 329 -5.52 -14.35 -15.23
C PRO A 329 -6.83 -14.70 -15.95
N ALA A 330 -6.81 -14.62 -17.28
CA ALA A 330 -7.94 -15.04 -18.10
C ALA A 330 -8.25 -16.53 -17.85
N GLY A 331 -9.53 -16.85 -17.64
CA GLY A 331 -10.00 -18.23 -17.40
C GLY A 331 -9.96 -18.70 -15.94
N VAL A 332 -9.36 -17.94 -15.01
CA VAL A 332 -9.42 -18.24 -13.57
C VAL A 332 -10.74 -17.72 -13.00
N SER A 333 -11.48 -18.55 -12.24
CA SER A 333 -12.74 -18.11 -11.61
C SER A 333 -12.48 -17.09 -10.49
N PRO A 334 -13.48 -16.27 -10.12
CA PRO A 334 -13.36 -15.38 -8.95
C PRO A 334 -12.96 -16.12 -7.67
N GLU A 335 -13.51 -17.31 -7.44
CA GLU A 335 -13.26 -18.12 -6.23
C GLU A 335 -11.79 -18.58 -6.17
N MET A 336 -11.29 -19.15 -7.28
CA MET A 336 -9.88 -19.57 -7.36
C MET A 336 -8.92 -18.38 -7.20
N TYR A 337 -9.31 -17.21 -7.72
CA TYR A 337 -8.51 -16.00 -7.54
C TYR A 337 -8.54 -15.48 -6.11
N VAL A 338 -9.68 -15.55 -5.42
CA VAL A 338 -9.79 -15.15 -4.02
C VAL A 338 -8.97 -16.07 -3.10
N GLU A 339 -8.85 -17.37 -3.39
CA GLU A 339 -7.94 -18.26 -2.65
C GLU A 339 -6.46 -17.85 -2.83
N LEU A 340 -6.07 -17.43 -4.05
CA LEU A 340 -4.74 -16.86 -4.30
C LEU A 340 -4.52 -15.58 -3.46
N VAL A 341 -5.48 -14.66 -3.44
CA VAL A 341 -5.41 -13.42 -2.65
C VAL A 341 -5.40 -13.72 -1.14
N LYS A 342 -6.18 -14.70 -0.68
CA LYS A 342 -6.17 -15.18 0.70
C LYS A 342 -4.78 -15.68 1.10
N CYS A 343 -4.15 -16.50 0.27
CA CYS A 343 -2.78 -16.96 0.48
C CYS A 343 -1.79 -15.80 0.62
N GLN A 344 -1.88 -14.80 -0.26
CA GLN A 344 -1.02 -13.60 -0.22
C GLN A 344 -1.20 -12.81 1.08
N ILE A 345 -2.45 -12.59 1.52
CA ILE A 345 -2.78 -11.87 2.75
C ILE A 345 -2.21 -12.56 3.97
N TYR A 346 -2.48 -13.86 4.15
CA TYR A 346 -1.98 -14.59 5.31
C TYR A 346 -0.47 -14.77 5.27
N THR A 347 0.15 -14.84 4.08
CA THR A 347 1.61 -14.79 3.95
C THR A 347 2.16 -13.44 4.42
N ALA A 348 1.55 -12.31 4.04
CA ALA A 348 1.96 -11.00 4.55
C ALA A 348 1.78 -10.88 6.07
N VAL A 349 0.69 -11.42 6.63
CA VAL A 349 0.44 -11.46 8.09
C VAL A 349 1.48 -12.32 8.81
N ILE A 350 1.84 -13.50 8.29
CA ILE A 350 2.93 -14.34 8.84
C ILE A 350 4.24 -13.55 8.90
N HIS A 351 4.46 -12.67 7.93
CA HIS A 351 5.65 -11.85 7.87
C HIS A 351 5.59 -10.57 8.72
N GLY A 352 4.44 -10.25 9.32
CA GLY A 352 4.28 -9.13 10.25
C GLY A 352 3.57 -7.91 9.68
N ALA A 353 2.77 -8.07 8.61
CA ALA A 353 1.81 -7.05 8.21
C ALA A 353 0.73 -6.90 9.30
N THR A 354 0.41 -5.67 9.64
CA THR A 354 -0.59 -5.30 10.67
C THR A 354 -1.82 -4.64 10.06
N GLY A 355 -1.95 -4.75 8.74
CA GLY A 355 -3.12 -4.32 8.02
C GLY A 355 -3.09 -4.73 6.56
N ILE A 356 -4.25 -4.69 5.94
CA ILE A 356 -4.46 -4.94 4.52
C ILE A 356 -5.39 -3.89 3.94
N LEU A 357 -5.11 -3.50 2.70
CA LEU A 357 -5.91 -2.56 1.94
C LEU A 357 -6.31 -3.21 0.62
N PHE A 358 -7.44 -2.82 0.05
CA PHE A 358 -7.88 -3.31 -1.26
C PHE A 358 -8.01 -2.19 -2.25
N TRP A 359 -7.36 -2.35 -3.40
CA TRP A 359 -7.64 -1.50 -4.55
C TRP A 359 -8.83 -2.07 -5.33
N ASN A 360 -9.76 -1.19 -5.68
CA ASN A 360 -10.97 -1.52 -6.44
C ASN A 360 -11.24 -0.38 -7.44
N ASP A 361 -11.68 -0.71 -8.66
CA ASP A 361 -12.15 0.28 -9.64
C ASP A 361 -13.62 0.68 -9.30
N TRP A 362 -14.06 1.84 -9.79
CA TRP A 362 -15.42 2.34 -9.71
C TRP A 362 -16.41 1.51 -10.52
N SER A 363 -15.96 0.96 -11.65
CA SER A 363 -16.80 0.18 -12.55
C SER A 363 -16.01 -0.97 -13.15
N LYS A 364 -16.09 -2.15 -12.52
CA LYS A 364 -15.92 -3.48 -13.14
C LYS A 364 -16.34 -4.54 -12.12
N LYS A 365 -17.07 -5.54 -12.61
CA LYS A 365 -17.08 -6.92 -12.12
C LYS A 365 -17.11 -7.09 -10.59
N PRO A 366 -18.25 -6.79 -9.94
CA PRO A 366 -18.39 -6.98 -8.50
C PRO A 366 -18.23 -8.44 -8.09
N GLU A 367 -18.18 -9.40 -9.03
CA GLU A 367 -18.09 -10.81 -8.70
C GLU A 367 -16.83 -11.13 -7.88
N VAL A 368 -15.67 -10.57 -8.23
CA VAL A 368 -14.44 -10.80 -7.43
C VAL A 368 -14.56 -10.16 -6.05
N PHE A 369 -15.03 -8.91 -5.99
CA PHE A 369 -15.23 -8.20 -4.73
C PHE A 369 -16.26 -8.91 -3.83
N ASP A 370 -17.37 -9.39 -4.39
CA ASP A 370 -18.43 -10.08 -3.65
C ASP A 370 -17.95 -11.46 -3.17
N THR A 371 -17.16 -12.18 -3.97
CA THR A 371 -16.51 -13.44 -3.58
C THR A 371 -15.41 -13.22 -2.52
N LEU A 372 -14.81 -12.03 -2.45
CA LEU A 372 -13.84 -11.64 -1.43
C LEU A 372 -14.50 -11.46 -0.04
N LEU A 373 -15.74 -10.97 0.03
CA LEU A 373 -16.39 -10.62 1.31
C LEU A 373 -16.46 -11.79 2.33
N PRO A 374 -16.84 -13.03 1.95
CA PRO A 374 -16.79 -14.17 2.87
C PRO A 374 -15.39 -14.45 3.43
N MET A 375 -14.35 -14.34 2.61
CA MET A 375 -12.95 -14.52 3.03
C MET A 375 -12.56 -13.43 4.05
N LEU A 376 -12.97 -12.18 3.84
CA LEU A 376 -12.72 -11.11 4.81
C LEU A 376 -13.49 -11.30 6.13
N LYS A 377 -14.68 -11.91 6.09
CA LYS A 377 -15.39 -12.30 7.32
C LYS A 377 -14.65 -13.40 8.07
N GLU A 378 -14.02 -14.34 7.38
CA GLU A 378 -13.12 -15.33 7.98
C GLU A 378 -11.91 -14.64 8.62
N LEU A 379 -11.24 -13.73 7.90
CA LEU A 379 -10.13 -12.94 8.44
C LEU A 379 -10.51 -12.20 9.72
N ASN A 380 -11.65 -11.50 9.73
CA ASN A 380 -12.16 -10.80 10.91
C ASN A 380 -12.34 -11.73 12.12
N LYS A 381 -12.82 -12.97 11.90
CA LYS A 381 -12.95 -13.97 12.98
C LYS A 381 -11.59 -14.42 13.53
N ASN A 382 -10.56 -14.40 12.69
CA ASN A 382 -9.20 -14.82 13.05
C ASN A 382 -8.33 -13.68 13.62
N LEU A 383 -8.80 -12.42 13.66
CA LEU A 383 -8.03 -11.30 14.20
C LEU A 383 -7.59 -11.54 15.65
N SER A 384 -8.45 -12.16 16.45
CA SER A 384 -8.15 -12.53 17.84
C SER A 384 -6.96 -13.49 17.99
N VAL A 385 -6.61 -14.23 16.93
CA VAL A 385 -5.40 -15.06 16.84
C VAL A 385 -4.22 -14.28 16.26
N ILE A 386 -4.47 -13.46 15.24
CA ILE A 386 -3.44 -12.66 14.55
C ILE A 386 -2.79 -11.64 15.50
N GLU A 387 -3.58 -11.04 16.39
CA GLU A 387 -3.14 -10.00 17.34
C GLU A 387 -2.32 -10.55 18.51
N LEU A 388 -2.38 -11.87 18.76
CA LEU A 388 -1.63 -12.52 19.83
C LEU A 388 -0.11 -12.38 19.67
N LYS A 389 0.60 -12.65 20.75
CA LYS A 389 2.06 -12.66 20.76
C LYS A 389 2.58 -13.76 19.83
N THR A 390 3.47 -13.39 18.91
CA THR A 390 4.25 -14.36 18.13
C THR A 390 5.28 -15.01 19.03
N VAL A 391 5.34 -16.34 19.05
CA VAL A 391 6.31 -17.12 19.81
C VAL A 391 7.26 -17.93 18.93
N ASP A 392 6.90 -18.18 17.67
CA ASP A 392 7.77 -18.81 16.69
C ASP A 392 7.37 -18.39 15.26
N LYS A 393 8.33 -18.34 14.33
CA LYS A 393 8.14 -18.07 12.90
C LYS A 393 9.13 -18.92 12.12
N LYS A 394 8.63 -19.73 11.17
CA LYS A 394 9.45 -20.54 10.27
C LYS A 394 9.06 -20.26 8.82
N ILE A 395 10.03 -19.84 8.03
CA ILE A 395 9.89 -19.63 6.59
C ILE A 395 10.84 -20.59 5.86
N ASP A 396 10.30 -21.41 4.97
CA ASP A 396 11.06 -22.34 4.14
C ASP A 396 10.51 -22.31 2.71
N ASN A 397 11.14 -21.51 1.86
CA ASN A 397 10.72 -21.27 0.48
C ASN A 397 9.25 -20.83 0.38
N ASN A 398 8.37 -21.78 0.01
CA ASN A 398 6.93 -21.56 -0.14
C ASN A 398 6.10 -21.94 1.09
N LEU A 399 6.71 -22.52 2.12
CA LEU A 399 6.05 -22.85 3.38
C LEU A 399 6.31 -21.75 4.40
N HIS A 400 5.26 -21.08 4.83
CA HIS A 400 5.33 -20.00 5.81
C HIS A 400 4.51 -20.39 7.03
N ILE A 401 5.09 -20.29 8.22
CA ILE A 401 4.46 -20.70 9.47
C ILE A 401 4.69 -19.63 10.53
N LEU A 402 3.63 -19.28 11.25
CA LEU A 402 3.64 -18.43 12.42
C LEU A 402 2.96 -19.15 13.58
N ILE A 403 3.61 -19.18 14.75
CA ILE A 403 3.00 -19.69 15.98
C ILE A 403 2.71 -18.51 16.91
N LYS A 404 1.45 -18.45 17.35
CA LYS A 404 0.89 -17.44 18.24
C LYS A 404 0.56 -18.07 19.58
N GLN A 405 0.63 -17.31 20.66
CA GLN A 405 0.30 -17.79 22.01
C GLN A 405 -0.54 -16.78 22.77
N ASP A 406 -1.59 -17.26 23.45
CA ASP A 406 -2.38 -16.45 24.38
C ASP A 406 -1.74 -16.39 25.78
N GLU A 407 -2.32 -15.58 26.67
CA GLU A 407 -1.83 -15.41 28.04
C GLU A 407 -1.94 -16.68 28.90
N LYS A 408 -2.81 -17.64 28.51
CA LYS A 408 -3.00 -18.92 29.19
C LYS A 408 -2.04 -19.99 28.68
N GLY A 409 -1.22 -19.67 27.68
CA GLY A 409 -0.25 -20.56 27.07
C GLY A 409 -0.79 -21.37 25.88
N GLN A 410 -2.07 -21.22 25.51
CA GLN A 410 -2.67 -21.89 24.36
C GLN A 410 -2.00 -21.40 23.07
N LYS A 411 -1.55 -22.33 22.24
CA LYS A 411 -0.87 -22.03 20.97
C LYS A 411 -1.81 -22.13 19.79
N TYR A 412 -1.51 -21.33 18.78
CA TYR A 412 -2.19 -21.28 17.50
C TYR A 412 -1.17 -21.28 16.38
N ILE A 413 -1.47 -21.96 15.29
CA ILE A 413 -0.70 -21.92 14.05
C ILE A 413 -1.45 -21.08 13.02
N ILE A 414 -0.70 -20.30 12.24
CA ILE A 414 -1.10 -19.78 10.95
C ILE A 414 -0.05 -20.26 9.95
N ALA A 415 -0.45 -21.00 8.93
CA ALA A 415 0.45 -21.50 7.91
C ALA A 415 -0.08 -21.26 6.50
N THR A 416 0.82 -20.98 5.56
CA THR A 416 0.49 -20.85 4.14
C THR A 416 1.45 -21.66 3.27
N ASN A 417 0.91 -22.16 2.15
CA ASN A 417 1.69 -22.69 1.04
C ASN A 417 1.58 -21.71 -0.15
N THR A 418 2.64 -20.99 -0.48
CA THR A 418 2.64 -20.04 -1.62
C THR A 418 2.93 -20.70 -2.97
N SER A 419 3.17 -22.02 -3.01
CA SER A 419 3.25 -22.75 -4.26
C SER A 419 1.89 -22.79 -4.94
N LYS A 420 1.89 -22.64 -6.27
CA LYS A 420 0.70 -22.77 -7.10
C LYS A 420 0.46 -24.20 -7.60
N THR A 421 1.43 -25.08 -7.41
CA THR A 421 1.43 -26.43 -8.00
C THR A 421 1.68 -27.54 -6.99
N ASP A 422 2.52 -27.28 -5.99
CA ASP A 422 3.07 -28.34 -5.15
C ASP A 422 2.38 -28.38 -3.79
N GLU A 423 2.11 -29.58 -3.31
CA GLU A 423 1.73 -29.83 -1.93
C GLU A 423 3.00 -29.78 -1.05
N LEU A 424 2.90 -29.15 0.12
CA LEU A 424 4.03 -28.99 1.05
C LEU A 424 3.77 -29.68 2.37
N GLN A 425 4.78 -30.33 2.93
CA GLN A 425 4.67 -31.00 4.22
C GLN A 425 4.63 -30.01 5.38
N LEU A 426 3.63 -30.15 6.25
CA LEU A 426 3.47 -29.43 7.51
C LEU A 426 3.87 -30.35 8.68
N ILE A 427 5.17 -30.44 8.93
CA ILE A 427 5.72 -31.31 10.00
C ILE A 427 5.70 -30.56 11.33
N ILE A 428 4.55 -30.55 11.99
CA ILE A 428 4.43 -30.10 13.40
C ILE A 428 3.85 -31.25 14.24
N PRO A 429 4.57 -31.74 15.27
CA PRO A 429 4.22 -32.97 15.98
C PRO A 429 2.79 -33.03 16.53
N THR A 430 2.27 -31.91 17.04
CA THR A 430 0.98 -31.84 17.72
C THR A 430 -0.20 -31.44 16.82
N ILE A 431 0.05 -31.22 15.52
CA ILE A 431 -0.99 -30.86 14.54
C ILE A 431 -1.36 -32.07 13.67
N GLN A 432 -2.66 -32.28 13.46
CA GLN A 432 -3.18 -33.38 12.63
C GLN A 432 -2.94 -33.15 11.14
N LYS A 433 -3.09 -31.92 10.64
CA LYS A 433 -2.80 -31.53 9.25
C LYS A 433 -1.32 -31.76 8.95
N LYS A 434 -1.01 -32.68 8.03
CA LYS A 434 0.37 -33.06 7.68
C LYS A 434 0.88 -32.43 6.39
N GLU A 435 -0.01 -31.92 5.55
CA GLU A 435 0.30 -31.35 4.24
C GLU A 435 -0.62 -30.15 3.97
N LEU A 436 -0.10 -29.17 3.24
CA LEU A 436 -0.83 -28.02 2.72
C LEU A 436 -0.93 -28.12 1.21
N ALA A 437 -2.16 -28.08 0.69
CA ALA A 437 -2.42 -27.99 -0.74
C ALA A 437 -1.85 -26.67 -1.32
N PRO A 438 -1.65 -26.57 -2.64
CA PRO A 438 -1.22 -25.33 -3.26
C PRO A 438 -2.13 -24.16 -2.88
N LEU A 439 -1.53 -23.03 -2.52
CA LEU A 439 -2.22 -21.80 -2.07
C LEU A 439 -3.06 -21.96 -0.78
N GLU A 440 -2.99 -23.10 -0.09
CA GLU A 440 -3.78 -23.33 1.11
C GLU A 440 -3.30 -22.45 2.28
N VAL A 441 -4.28 -21.93 3.03
CA VAL A 441 -4.09 -21.29 4.32
C VAL A 441 -4.67 -22.19 5.40
N PHE A 442 -3.88 -22.49 6.43
CA PHE A 442 -4.29 -23.32 7.56
C PHE A 442 -4.14 -22.55 8.88
N ILE A 443 -5.21 -22.52 9.67
CA ILE A 443 -5.24 -21.88 10.98
C ILE A 443 -5.87 -22.85 11.96
N SER A 444 -5.22 -23.09 13.10
CA SER A 444 -5.73 -24.02 14.11
C SER A 444 -5.11 -23.76 15.47
N SER A 445 -5.79 -24.17 16.53
CA SER A 445 -5.21 -24.26 17.87
C SER A 445 -4.54 -25.62 18.08
N PHE A 446 -3.51 -25.66 18.90
CA PHE A 446 -2.83 -26.91 19.28
C PHE A 446 -2.19 -26.79 20.66
N GLN A 447 -1.91 -27.93 21.29
CA GLN A 447 -1.27 -27.99 22.62
C GLN A 447 0.26 -27.90 22.52
#